data_AF-A0A9Q8ZGT8-F1
#
_entry.id   AF-A0A9Q8ZGT8-F1
#
_cell.length_a   1.000
_cell.length_b   1.000
_cell.length_c   1.000
_cell.angle_alpha   90.00
_cell.angle_beta   90.00
_cell.angle_gamma   90.00
#
_symmetry.space_group_name_H-M   'P 1'
#
loop_
_entity.id
_entity.type
_entity.pdbx_description
1 polymer ?
#
loop_
_entity_poly.entity_id
_entity_poly.type
_entity_poly.pdbx_seq_one_letter_code
_entity_poly.pdbx_strand_id
1 'polypeptide(L)'
;MSLTVLSEPDIRKLLLQLTKQDILDLQQSLADALHHYSTSTEEDDNNGCCESYQSAGTSFRSKDGGVMMVTPASRHVYQFSFFAWFCREKRHKSLIPCSNDGLGVKITTHLNNSIQDSRPSETGSINSSLGSLTLSQQSTSSTKSLPTTRSSIHSLSFSASTQHGSLTLFDNSGKPRALLNTSEVTAFRTALASTMLFKKRHNVHDVVVFGAGRQAYWHIRLALLLRGEDIHHLNIINRDFEHVHQLLEMLYNPHEAPRAFNPDPQHIPTYRDPSQSEALSRPKIQILTPSHSEYTRHLHATLRSSSCIFLCTPSVAPLFPAAILTNPEGRKKGRYIAAIGSLSPSMVELHPDIIRQNVAPEHGHRHFHKHAQQGGAIIVDSVDKCLREAGELVQAGLGPEQVVEIGELVMLKRDAERRRKECMASKKMEDEGLDLGGVELGECESSKKKTRGAGGKEKDKHHESEDKAHKSLIEWLTKGNVIYKSVGLGLMDVVVGSELVNLADARSIGTRIDNF
;
A
#
# COMPACT_ATOMS: atom_id res chain seq x y z
N MET A 1 9.55 -25.79 18.88
CA MET A 1 8.89 -24.98 17.83
C MET A 1 9.45 -25.41 16.49
N SER A 2 8.96 -24.85 15.38
CA SER A 2 9.53 -25.08 14.06
C SER A 2 9.66 -23.75 13.31
N LEU A 3 10.86 -23.45 12.83
CA LEU A 3 11.12 -22.28 11.98
C LEU A 3 10.76 -22.63 10.52
N THR A 4 9.88 -21.85 9.90
CA THR A 4 9.53 -21.99 8.48
C THR A 4 10.39 -21.04 7.63
N VAL A 5 11.23 -21.57 6.74
CA VAL A 5 12.13 -20.80 5.86
C VAL A 5 11.59 -20.84 4.43
N LEU A 6 11.25 -19.67 3.87
CA LEU A 6 10.65 -19.53 2.54
C LEU A 6 11.61 -18.81 1.58
N SER A 7 12.01 -19.53 0.52
CA SER A 7 12.81 -18.97 -0.57
C SER A 7 11.96 -18.13 -1.55
N GLU A 8 12.60 -17.38 -2.44
CA GLU A 8 11.88 -16.60 -3.47
C GLU A 8 11.01 -17.48 -4.39
N PRO A 9 11.48 -18.67 -4.86
CA PRO A 9 10.62 -19.65 -5.53
C PRO A 9 9.44 -20.15 -4.69
N ASP A 10 9.62 -20.40 -3.38
CA ASP A 10 8.52 -20.87 -2.50
C ASP A 10 7.43 -19.81 -2.39
N ILE A 11 7.83 -18.56 -2.14
CA ILE A 11 6.93 -17.41 -2.01
C ILE A 11 6.20 -17.16 -3.33
N ARG A 12 6.91 -17.17 -4.46
CA ARG A 12 6.29 -17.03 -5.78
C ARG A 12 5.32 -18.20 -6.06
N LYS A 13 5.68 -19.44 -5.72
CA LYS A 13 4.79 -20.61 -5.84
C LYS A 13 3.51 -20.45 -5.01
N LEU A 14 3.61 -20.02 -3.76
CA LEU A 14 2.45 -19.73 -2.89
C LEU A 14 1.56 -18.65 -3.49
N LEU A 15 2.13 -17.50 -3.87
CA LEU A 15 1.41 -16.37 -4.44
C LEU A 15 0.74 -16.68 -5.79
N LEU A 16 1.33 -17.57 -6.60
CA LEU A 16 0.74 -18.04 -7.86
C LEU A 16 -0.45 -18.98 -7.65
N GLN A 17 -0.50 -19.69 -6.53
CA GLN A 17 -1.59 -20.61 -6.13
C GLN A 17 -2.69 -19.92 -5.31
N LEU A 18 -2.70 -18.59 -5.19
CA LEU A 18 -3.78 -17.87 -4.52
C LEU A 18 -5.01 -17.80 -5.44
N THR A 19 -6.17 -18.23 -4.94
CA THR A 19 -7.43 -18.04 -5.66
C THR A 19 -7.88 -16.57 -5.63
N LYS A 20 -8.87 -16.22 -6.46
CA LYS A 20 -9.53 -14.90 -6.40
C LYS A 20 -10.11 -14.63 -5.01
N GLN A 21 -10.56 -15.65 -4.28
CA GLN A 21 -11.09 -15.52 -2.92
C GLN A 21 -9.95 -15.30 -1.90
N ASP A 22 -8.87 -16.09 -1.97
CA ASP A 22 -7.69 -15.94 -1.09
C ASP A 22 -7.15 -14.50 -1.14
N ILE A 23 -7.13 -13.89 -2.34
CA ILE A 23 -6.70 -12.49 -2.57
C ILE A 23 -7.66 -11.49 -1.90
N LEU A 24 -8.97 -11.77 -1.89
CA LEU A 24 -9.96 -10.90 -1.24
C LEU A 24 -9.90 -10.99 0.28
N ASP A 25 -9.65 -12.17 0.82
CA ASP A 25 -9.50 -12.38 2.26
C ASP A 25 -8.18 -11.76 2.75
N LEU A 26 -7.09 -11.92 2.00
CA LEU A 26 -5.83 -11.19 2.20
C LEU A 26 -6.04 -9.66 2.12
N GLN A 27 -6.83 -9.15 1.16
CA GLN A 27 -7.20 -7.74 1.13
C GLN A 27 -7.98 -7.32 2.38
N GLN A 28 -8.88 -8.15 2.91
CA GLN A 28 -9.63 -7.81 4.12
C GLN A 28 -8.72 -7.83 5.36
N SER A 29 -7.90 -8.86 5.57
CA SER A 29 -6.92 -8.93 6.68
C SER A 29 -5.94 -7.76 6.67
N LEU A 30 -5.53 -7.28 5.49
CA LEU A 30 -4.67 -6.10 5.34
C LEU A 30 -5.44 -4.78 5.52
N ALA A 31 -6.67 -4.69 5.03
CA ALA A 31 -7.53 -3.52 5.23
C ALA A 31 -7.83 -3.30 6.73
N ASP A 32 -8.02 -4.38 7.48
CA ASP A 32 -8.26 -4.37 8.93
C ASP A 32 -7.01 -3.93 9.70
N ALA A 33 -5.83 -4.40 9.30
CA ALA A 33 -4.57 -3.96 9.89
C ALA A 33 -4.33 -2.46 9.67
N LEU A 34 -4.55 -1.98 8.44
CA LEU A 34 -4.40 -0.56 8.09
C LEU A 34 -5.46 0.30 8.76
N HIS A 35 -6.70 -0.18 8.88
CA HIS A 35 -7.74 0.48 9.68
C HIS A 35 -7.30 0.68 11.12
N HIS A 36 -6.83 -0.37 11.81
CA HIS A 36 -6.42 -0.24 13.20
C HIS A 36 -5.23 0.73 13.32
N TYR A 37 -4.27 0.65 12.41
CA TYR A 37 -3.15 1.60 12.33
C TYR A 37 -3.61 3.06 12.29
N SER A 38 -4.57 3.40 11.42
CA SER A 38 -5.09 4.77 11.28
C SER A 38 -6.06 5.22 12.39
N THR A 39 -6.41 4.37 13.36
CA THR A 39 -7.43 4.70 14.40
C THR A 39 -6.96 4.54 15.84
N SER A 40 -5.82 3.90 16.07
CA SER A 40 -5.33 3.63 17.43
C SER A 40 -4.77 4.90 18.07
N THR A 41 -5.29 5.30 19.22
CA THR A 41 -4.59 6.22 20.13
C THR A 41 -3.61 5.44 21.02
N GLU A 42 -2.66 6.12 21.65
CA GLU A 42 -1.68 5.48 22.55
C GLU A 42 -2.30 4.97 23.87
N GLU A 43 -3.60 5.19 24.10
CA GLU A 43 -4.33 4.77 25.31
C GLU A 43 -5.09 3.44 25.14
N ASP A 44 -5.17 2.90 23.91
CA ASP A 44 -5.79 1.59 23.63
C ASP A 44 -4.85 0.42 23.97
N ASP A 45 -4.60 0.16 25.27
CA ASP A 45 -3.71 -0.89 25.82
C ASP A 45 -3.85 -2.30 25.19
N ASN A 46 -5.01 -2.60 24.58
CA ASN A 46 -5.33 -3.89 23.98
C ASN A 46 -4.94 -4.00 22.48
N ASN A 47 -4.42 -2.93 21.89
CA ASN A 47 -4.23 -2.78 20.45
C ASN A 47 -2.75 -2.59 20.09
N GLY A 48 -2.23 -3.41 19.15
CA GLY A 48 -0.81 -3.38 18.75
C GLY A 48 -0.56 -3.14 17.27
N CYS A 49 -1.52 -2.54 16.58
CA CYS A 49 -1.37 -1.98 15.24
C CYS A 49 -1.49 -0.44 15.31
N CYS A 50 -0.44 0.27 15.71
CA CYS A 50 -0.40 1.74 15.75
C CYS A 50 0.98 2.29 15.31
N GLU A 51 1.12 3.61 15.16
CA GLU A 51 2.36 4.22 14.65
C GLU A 51 3.58 3.97 15.56
N SER A 52 3.44 4.01 16.89
CA SER A 52 4.57 3.81 17.81
C SER A 52 5.14 2.37 17.75
N TYR A 53 4.39 1.39 17.20
CA TYR A 53 4.87 0.04 16.86
C TYR A 53 5.43 -0.09 15.43
N GLN A 54 5.55 1.00 14.67
CA GLN A 54 6.10 1.08 13.31
C GLN A 54 7.32 2.01 13.26
N SER A 55 8.38 1.67 14.02
CA SER A 55 9.53 2.55 14.18
C SER A 55 10.21 2.91 12.84
N ALA A 56 10.86 4.09 12.80
CA ALA A 56 11.58 4.57 11.62
C ALA A 56 12.75 3.67 11.17
N GLY A 57 13.09 2.63 11.94
CA GLY A 57 14.20 1.73 11.69
C GLY A 57 15.57 2.35 11.95
N THR A 58 16.61 1.54 11.74
CA THR A 58 18.02 1.94 11.89
C THR A 58 18.77 1.66 10.59
N SER A 59 19.43 2.67 10.04
CA SER A 59 20.29 2.53 8.85
C SER A 59 21.76 2.44 9.21
N PHE A 60 22.45 1.41 8.73
CA PHE A 60 23.90 1.24 8.82
C PHE A 60 24.53 1.45 7.45
N ARG A 61 25.76 2.00 7.41
CA ARG A 61 26.51 2.21 6.17
C ARG A 61 27.89 1.56 6.27
N SER A 62 28.20 0.63 5.37
CA SER A 62 29.58 0.15 5.21
C SER A 62 30.45 1.20 4.54
N LYS A 63 31.76 1.15 4.80
CA LYS A 63 32.77 2.02 4.17
C LYS A 63 32.74 1.91 2.63
N ASP A 64 32.31 0.76 2.11
CA ASP A 64 32.22 0.43 0.68
C ASP A 64 30.98 1.01 -0.03
N GLY A 65 30.20 1.86 0.66
CA GLY A 65 28.96 2.44 0.13
C GLY A 65 27.74 1.53 0.21
N GLY A 66 27.89 0.32 0.77
CA GLY A 66 26.76 -0.54 1.12
C GLY A 66 25.89 0.10 2.21
N VAL A 67 24.57 0.09 2.04
CA VAL A 67 23.60 0.53 3.03
C VAL A 67 22.76 -0.66 3.46
N MET A 68 22.65 -0.86 4.77
CA MET A 68 21.70 -1.77 5.39
C MET A 68 20.64 -0.96 6.13
N MET A 69 19.37 -1.36 6.05
CA MET A 69 18.31 -0.82 6.90
C MET A 69 17.66 -1.97 7.67
N VAL A 70 17.42 -1.76 8.96
CA VAL A 70 16.69 -2.69 9.83
C VAL A 70 15.46 -1.96 10.36
N THR A 71 14.28 -2.31 9.84
CA THR A 71 13.00 -1.71 10.25
C THR A 71 12.20 -2.74 11.04
N PRO A 72 12.01 -2.55 12.37
CA PRO A 72 11.12 -3.37 13.15
C PRO A 72 9.67 -2.91 12.97
N ALA A 73 8.74 -3.85 12.91
CA ALA A 73 7.31 -3.58 12.83
C ALA A 73 6.54 -4.65 13.62
N SER A 74 5.56 -4.24 14.42
CA SER A 74 4.69 -5.15 15.19
C SER A 74 3.25 -5.15 14.69
N ARG A 75 2.52 -6.23 14.98
CA ARG A 75 1.06 -6.36 14.76
C ARG A 75 0.26 -6.52 16.06
N HIS A 76 0.89 -7.02 17.11
CA HIS A 76 0.42 -7.00 18.49
C HIS A 76 1.63 -6.80 19.43
N VAL A 77 1.43 -6.61 20.74
CA VAL A 77 2.49 -6.42 21.75
C VAL A 77 3.62 -7.48 21.68
N TYR A 78 3.33 -8.67 21.14
CA TYR A 78 4.25 -9.80 21.09
C TYR A 78 4.64 -10.29 19.69
N GLN A 79 3.98 -9.85 18.61
CA GLN A 79 4.24 -10.35 17.25
C GLN A 79 5.15 -9.40 16.45
N PHE A 80 6.45 -9.51 16.73
CA PHE A 80 7.48 -8.68 16.09
C PHE A 80 7.87 -9.19 14.69
N SER A 81 8.37 -8.26 13.89
CA SER A 81 9.12 -8.55 12.67
C SER A 81 10.37 -7.69 12.58
N PHE A 82 11.34 -8.14 11.80
CA PHE A 82 12.50 -7.34 11.41
C PHE A 82 12.66 -7.44 9.88
N PHE A 83 12.51 -6.31 9.20
CA PHE A 83 12.82 -6.17 7.78
C PHE A 83 14.29 -5.73 7.64
N ALA A 84 15.14 -6.63 7.17
CA ALA A 84 16.53 -6.35 6.88
C ALA A 84 16.72 -6.13 5.37
N TRP A 85 17.05 -4.90 4.96
CA TRP A 85 17.32 -4.51 3.57
C TRP A 85 18.81 -4.32 3.34
N PHE A 86 19.32 -4.64 2.14
CA PHE A 86 20.68 -4.30 1.73
C PHE A 86 20.74 -3.76 0.29
N CYS A 87 21.54 -2.72 0.09
CA CYS A 87 21.82 -2.12 -1.22
C CYS A 87 23.31 -1.74 -1.34
N ARG A 88 23.95 -2.07 -2.47
CA ARG A 88 25.37 -1.82 -2.75
C ARG A 88 25.53 -0.93 -3.98
N GLU A 89 26.03 0.29 -3.79
CA GLU A 89 26.36 1.22 -4.88
C GLU A 89 27.52 0.65 -5.72
N LYS A 90 27.30 0.41 -7.03
CA LYS A 90 28.33 -0.13 -7.94
C LYS A 90 29.35 0.94 -8.33
N ARG A 91 30.36 1.17 -7.48
CA ARG A 91 31.56 1.94 -7.86
C ARG A 91 32.50 1.10 -8.73
N HIS A 92 33.14 1.73 -9.71
CA HIS A 92 34.06 1.06 -10.62
C HIS A 92 35.42 0.78 -9.93
N LYS A 93 35.72 -0.51 -9.73
CA LYS A 93 37.03 -1.15 -9.43
C LYS A 93 38.06 -0.39 -8.58
N SER A 94 38.39 -0.98 -7.43
CA SER A 94 39.78 -1.36 -7.13
C SER A 94 39.80 -2.81 -6.59
N LEU A 95 40.93 -3.51 -6.66
CA LEU A 95 41.07 -4.88 -6.15
C LEU A 95 41.78 -4.88 -4.79
N ILE A 96 41.07 -5.22 -3.73
CA ILE A 96 41.65 -5.77 -2.49
C ILE A 96 40.69 -6.88 -2.00
N PRO A 97 41.12 -8.16 -1.90
CA PRO A 97 40.29 -9.23 -1.36
C PRO A 97 40.33 -9.22 0.18
N CYS A 98 39.45 -8.45 0.81
CA CYS A 98 39.27 -8.52 2.26
C CYS A 98 38.35 -9.71 2.61
N SER A 99 38.89 -10.76 3.23
CA SER A 99 38.13 -11.96 3.55
C SER A 99 37.33 -11.81 4.84
N ASN A 100 36.15 -11.16 4.77
CA ASN A 100 34.96 -11.42 5.60
C ASN A 100 33.78 -10.45 5.24
N ASP A 101 33.20 -10.59 4.05
CA ASP A 101 32.06 -9.79 3.55
C ASP A 101 30.70 -10.18 4.21
N GLY A 102 30.67 -10.30 5.55
CA GLY A 102 29.50 -10.77 6.31
C GLY A 102 29.02 -9.79 7.39
N LEU A 103 27.92 -9.07 7.12
CA LEU A 103 27.17 -8.34 8.17
C LEU A 103 26.20 -9.31 8.87
N GLY A 104 26.55 -9.72 10.10
CA GLY A 104 25.63 -10.42 11.00
C GLY A 104 24.86 -9.43 11.88
N VAL A 105 23.53 -9.54 11.93
CA VAL A 105 22.69 -8.78 12.87
C VAL A 105 22.26 -9.68 14.03
N LYS A 106 22.69 -9.34 15.24
CA LYS A 106 22.19 -9.99 16.47
C LYS A 106 20.88 -9.30 16.90
N ILE A 107 19.77 -10.01 16.79
CA ILE A 107 18.48 -9.62 17.38
C ILE A 107 18.40 -10.24 18.78
N THR A 108 17.99 -9.46 19.79
CA THR A 108 17.74 -9.96 21.15
C THR A 108 16.38 -9.42 21.61
N THR A 109 15.39 -10.31 21.70
CA THR A 109 14.04 -9.97 22.18
C THR A 109 13.99 -10.08 23.70
N HIS A 110 13.59 -9.00 24.39
CA HIS A 110 13.39 -9.00 25.84
C HIS A 110 11.90 -8.84 26.14
N LEU A 111 11.31 -9.82 26.84
CA LEU A 111 9.92 -9.78 27.31
C LEU A 111 9.91 -9.48 28.81
N ASN A 112 9.30 -8.35 29.19
CA ASN A 112 9.06 -8.01 30.60
C ASN A 112 7.72 -8.59 31.05
N ASN A 113 7.74 -9.75 31.73
CA ASN A 113 6.55 -10.30 32.37
C ASN A 113 6.23 -9.53 33.67
N SER A 114 5.45 -8.45 33.56
CA SER A 114 4.94 -7.70 34.70
C SER A 114 3.76 -8.42 35.37
N ILE A 115 4.02 -9.53 36.06
CA ILE A 115 3.09 -10.05 37.07
C ILE A 115 3.20 -9.15 38.31
N GLN A 116 2.07 -8.62 38.78
CA GLN A 116 2.03 -7.87 40.03
C GLN A 116 2.11 -8.84 41.22
N ASP A 117 3.11 -8.65 42.08
CA ASP A 117 3.07 -9.15 43.46
C ASP A 117 3.87 -8.23 44.40
N SER A 118 3.58 -8.28 45.70
CA SER A 118 3.87 -7.17 46.63
C SER A 118 5.33 -7.08 47.15
N ARG A 119 5.83 -5.83 47.22
CA ARG A 119 7.01 -5.39 48.01
C ARG A 119 6.71 -5.37 49.53
N PRO A 120 7.71 -5.17 50.45
CA PRO A 120 9.14 -4.92 50.22
C PRO A 120 10.14 -5.78 51.04
N SER A 121 11.38 -5.88 50.54
CA SER A 121 12.60 -5.71 51.35
C SER A 121 13.72 -5.17 50.47
N GLU A 122 14.67 -4.42 51.03
CA GLU A 122 15.65 -3.63 50.26
C GLU A 122 17.00 -4.34 50.05
N THR A 123 17.62 -4.18 48.88
CA THR A 123 19.09 -4.01 48.72
C THR A 123 19.49 -3.64 47.29
N GLY A 124 20.41 -2.68 47.13
CA GLY A 124 21.36 -2.62 46.00
C GLY A 124 20.84 -2.36 44.57
N SER A 125 20.33 -1.15 44.27
CA SER A 125 20.12 -0.73 42.87
C SER A 125 21.44 -0.43 42.15
N ILE A 126 21.73 -1.11 41.05
CA ILE A 126 22.85 -0.78 40.12
C ILE A 126 22.40 -0.88 38.66
N ASN A 127 22.03 0.27 38.07
CA ASN A 127 21.72 0.38 36.64
C ASN A 127 23.03 0.37 35.81
N SER A 128 23.33 -0.73 35.13
CA SER A 128 24.50 -0.86 34.26
C SER A 128 24.25 -0.27 32.86
N SER A 129 24.37 1.06 32.75
CA SER A 129 24.52 1.72 31.45
C SER A 129 25.82 1.29 30.77
N LEU A 130 25.72 0.73 29.55
CA LEU A 130 26.86 0.39 28.70
C LEU A 130 26.93 1.31 27.48
N GLY A 131 27.24 2.58 27.75
CA GLY A 131 27.53 3.59 26.74
C GLY A 131 29.03 3.88 26.61
N SER A 132 29.51 3.91 25.37
CA SER A 132 30.84 4.40 24.93
C SER A 132 32.10 3.56 25.22
N LEU A 133 32.79 3.21 24.12
CA LEU A 133 34.25 3.16 24.06
C LEU A 133 34.71 4.05 22.90
N THR A 134 34.99 5.32 23.18
CA THR A 134 35.68 6.25 22.27
C THR A 134 37.07 6.58 22.81
N LEU A 135 38.11 6.38 22.00
CA LEU A 135 39.48 6.78 22.37
C LEU A 135 39.63 8.30 22.44
N SER A 136 40.25 8.77 23.51
CA SER A 136 40.41 10.18 23.85
C SER A 136 41.64 10.82 23.20
N GLN A 137 41.57 12.12 22.89
CA GLN A 137 42.71 13.03 23.05
C GLN A 137 42.24 14.48 23.30
N GLN A 138 42.99 15.18 24.16
CA GLN A 138 42.76 16.54 24.70
C GLN A 138 43.20 17.64 23.71
N SER A 139 42.82 18.94 23.75
CA SER A 139 41.80 19.76 24.47
C SER A 139 41.70 21.11 23.66
N THR A 140 41.21 22.31 24.06
CA THR A 140 40.83 22.95 25.34
C THR A 140 39.96 24.20 25.08
N SER A 141 39.02 24.56 25.98
CA SER A 141 38.40 25.92 26.18
C SER A 141 37.68 26.63 25.01
N SER A 142 36.63 27.46 25.20
CA SER A 142 35.66 27.64 26.31
C SER A 142 34.47 28.53 25.85
N THR A 143 33.39 28.55 26.64
CA THR A 143 32.24 29.50 26.63
C THR A 143 31.14 29.48 25.52
N LYS A 144 29.94 29.08 25.96
CA LYS A 144 28.59 29.63 25.66
C LYS A 144 28.12 29.89 24.21
N SER A 145 27.22 29.04 23.71
CA SER A 145 25.94 29.45 23.05
C SER A 145 24.99 28.24 22.89
N LEU A 146 23.71 28.48 22.55
CA LEU A 146 22.67 27.44 22.42
C LEU A 146 22.82 26.62 21.12
N PRO A 147 22.63 25.29 21.14
CA PRO A 147 22.55 24.49 19.93
C PRO A 147 21.09 24.26 19.48
N THR A 148 20.67 24.94 18.41
CA THR A 148 19.46 24.54 17.66
C THR A 148 19.78 23.32 16.80
N THR A 149 19.55 22.11 17.32
CA THR A 149 19.90 20.84 16.64
C THR A 149 18.95 20.50 15.48
N ARG A 150 19.19 21.11 14.32
CA ARG A 150 18.73 20.57 13.03
C ARG A 150 19.49 19.26 12.74
N SER A 151 18.80 18.13 12.82
CA SER A 151 19.30 16.82 12.38
C SER A 151 19.36 16.76 10.84
N SER A 152 20.54 17.01 10.26
CA SER A 152 20.74 16.96 8.81
C SER A 152 20.78 15.51 8.30
N ILE A 153 19.59 14.94 8.03
CA ILE A 153 19.46 13.65 7.33
C ILE A 153 19.72 13.89 5.85
N HIS A 154 20.96 13.68 5.41
CA HIS A 154 21.32 13.81 3.99
C HIS A 154 20.68 12.69 3.16
N SER A 155 19.76 13.09 2.28
CA SER A 155 19.07 12.22 1.32
C SER A 155 20.04 11.42 0.46
N LEU A 156 19.72 10.15 0.22
CA LEU A 156 20.56 9.23 -0.55
C LEU A 156 20.11 9.10 -2.00
N SER A 157 21.10 9.01 -2.89
CA SER A 157 20.92 8.71 -4.30
C SER A 157 20.69 7.21 -4.53
N PHE A 158 19.43 6.79 -4.48
CA PHE A 158 19.02 5.44 -4.88
C PHE A 158 19.20 5.27 -6.40
N SER A 159 20.23 4.53 -6.81
CA SER A 159 20.29 3.96 -8.17
C SER A 159 19.46 2.68 -8.23
N ALA A 160 18.88 2.39 -9.40
CA ALA A 160 17.97 1.26 -9.61
C ALA A 160 18.71 -0.10 -9.62
N SER A 161 19.10 -0.55 -8.43
CA SER A 161 19.67 -1.87 -8.16
C SER A 161 18.63 -2.80 -7.54
N THR A 162 18.80 -4.11 -7.73
CA THR A 162 17.88 -5.11 -7.17
C THR A 162 17.91 -5.06 -5.64
N GLN A 163 16.80 -4.61 -5.05
CA GLN A 163 16.62 -4.58 -3.61
C GLN A 163 16.40 -6.00 -3.09
N HIS A 164 17.40 -6.52 -2.38
CA HIS A 164 17.31 -7.77 -1.64
C HIS A 164 17.03 -7.46 -0.16
N GLY A 165 16.18 -8.27 0.46
CA GLY A 165 15.92 -8.18 1.88
C GLY A 165 15.30 -9.46 2.44
N SER A 166 15.33 -9.57 3.76
CA SER A 166 14.75 -10.68 4.52
C SER A 166 13.79 -10.16 5.59
N LEU A 167 12.66 -10.84 5.75
CA LEU A 167 11.68 -10.63 6.80
C LEU A 167 11.78 -11.80 7.77
N THR A 168 12.24 -11.54 8.98
CA THR A 168 12.12 -12.50 10.09
C THR A 168 10.84 -12.18 10.85
N LEU A 169 9.96 -13.18 11.01
CA LEU A 169 8.75 -13.09 11.82
C LEU A 169 8.96 -13.83 13.14
N PHE A 170 8.43 -13.27 14.22
CA PHE A 170 8.53 -13.82 15.57
C PHE A 170 7.15 -14.21 16.10
N ASP A 171 7.10 -15.24 16.95
CA ASP A 171 5.89 -15.63 17.68
C ASP A 171 5.71 -14.83 18.97
N ASN A 172 4.56 -15.01 19.63
CA ASN A 172 4.21 -14.30 20.85
C ASN A 172 5.11 -14.64 22.07
N SER A 173 6.01 -15.62 21.96
CA SER A 173 7.06 -15.91 22.96
C SER A 173 8.41 -15.25 22.61
N GLY A 174 8.43 -14.41 21.58
CA GLY A 174 9.64 -13.73 21.09
C GLY A 174 10.60 -14.64 20.31
N LYS A 175 10.16 -15.84 19.90
CA LYS A 175 10.99 -16.82 19.17
C LYS A 175 10.83 -16.67 17.65
N PRO A 176 11.88 -16.93 16.84
CA PRO A 176 11.78 -16.93 15.39
C PRO A 176 10.78 -17.96 14.88
N ARG A 177 9.71 -17.48 14.22
CA ARG A 177 8.63 -18.28 13.65
C ARG A 177 8.84 -18.57 12.16
N ALA A 178 9.36 -17.58 11.42
CA ALA A 178 9.67 -17.73 10.01
C ALA A 178 10.77 -16.79 9.51
N LEU A 179 11.39 -17.15 8.39
CA LEU A 179 12.35 -16.32 7.64
C LEU A 179 11.98 -16.34 6.15
N LEU A 180 11.73 -15.17 5.55
CA LEU A 180 11.26 -15.00 4.17
C LEU A 180 12.18 -14.07 3.38
N ASN A 181 12.39 -14.34 2.08
CA ASN A 181 12.89 -13.33 1.13
C ASN A 181 11.78 -12.32 0.81
N THR A 182 12.05 -11.02 0.91
CA THR A 182 11.01 -9.99 0.81
C THR A 182 10.72 -9.48 -0.60
N SER A 183 11.57 -9.74 -1.60
CA SER A 183 11.45 -9.10 -2.92
C SER A 183 10.09 -9.36 -3.59
N GLU A 184 9.55 -10.58 -3.48
CA GLU A 184 8.18 -10.89 -3.94
C GLU A 184 7.10 -10.39 -2.98
N VAL A 185 7.28 -10.58 -1.66
CA VAL A 185 6.30 -10.19 -0.63
C VAL A 185 6.00 -8.69 -0.70
N THR A 186 7.03 -7.85 -0.70
CA THR A 186 6.93 -6.38 -0.73
C THR A 186 6.31 -5.86 -2.04
N ALA A 187 6.50 -6.55 -3.16
CA ALA A 187 5.82 -6.21 -4.42
C ALA A 187 4.34 -6.63 -4.39
N PHE A 188 4.05 -7.83 -3.90
CA PHE A 188 2.68 -8.34 -3.77
C PHE A 188 1.85 -7.52 -2.77
N ARG A 189 2.34 -7.23 -1.55
CA ARG A 189 1.57 -6.46 -0.54
C ARG A 189 1.25 -5.04 -0.99
N THR A 190 2.11 -4.45 -1.82
CA THR A 190 1.90 -3.09 -2.34
C THR A 190 0.84 -3.09 -3.44
N ALA A 191 0.87 -4.11 -4.30
CA ALA A 191 -0.20 -4.37 -5.26
C ALA A 191 -1.52 -4.72 -4.56
N LEU A 192 -1.49 -5.47 -3.47
CA LEU A 192 -2.66 -5.87 -2.68
C LEU A 192 -3.36 -4.64 -2.07
N ALA A 193 -2.59 -3.71 -1.49
CA ALA A 193 -3.07 -2.44 -0.94
C ALA A 193 -3.62 -1.49 -2.02
N SER A 194 -2.86 -1.21 -3.07
CA SER A 194 -3.32 -0.32 -4.16
C SER A 194 -4.57 -0.87 -4.85
N THR A 195 -4.66 -2.19 -5.05
CA THR A 195 -5.83 -2.79 -5.67
C THR A 195 -7.11 -2.77 -4.83
N MET A 196 -7.05 -2.42 -3.53
CA MET A 196 -8.25 -2.18 -2.71
C MET A 196 -9.07 -0.97 -3.22
N LEU A 197 -8.39 0.05 -3.73
CA LEU A 197 -9.03 1.23 -4.33
C LEU A 197 -9.41 0.96 -5.79
N PHE A 198 -8.54 0.29 -6.54
CA PHE A 198 -8.84 -0.17 -7.91
C PHE A 198 -10.14 -0.98 -7.99
N LYS A 199 -10.32 -1.96 -7.10
CA LYS A 199 -11.54 -2.81 -7.05
C LYS A 199 -12.82 -1.99 -6.93
N LYS A 200 -12.77 -0.86 -6.20
CA LYS A 200 -13.91 0.06 -5.97
C LYS A 200 -14.24 0.94 -7.19
N ARG A 201 -13.41 0.99 -8.25
CA ARG A 201 -13.65 1.87 -9.42
C ARG A 201 -14.79 1.35 -10.30
N HIS A 202 -15.66 2.25 -10.76
CA HIS A 202 -16.74 1.91 -11.70
C HIS A 202 -16.20 1.57 -13.10
N ASN A 203 -15.13 2.23 -13.54
CA ASN A 203 -14.52 2.02 -14.85
C ASN A 203 -13.05 1.65 -14.68
N VAL A 204 -12.65 0.51 -15.25
CA VAL A 204 -11.26 0.04 -15.33
C VAL A 204 -10.88 -0.44 -16.75
N HIS A 205 -11.67 -0.10 -17.77
CA HIS A 205 -11.50 -0.61 -19.14
C HIS A 205 -10.13 -0.31 -19.74
N ASP A 206 -9.57 0.85 -19.39
CA ASP A 206 -8.28 1.32 -19.88
C ASP A 206 -7.30 1.39 -18.70
N VAL A 207 -6.37 0.43 -18.62
CA VAL A 207 -5.30 0.37 -17.62
C VAL A 207 -3.97 0.76 -18.28
N VAL A 208 -3.19 1.58 -17.57
CA VAL A 208 -1.82 1.98 -17.94
C VAL A 208 -0.86 1.58 -16.84
N VAL A 209 0.31 1.07 -17.19
CA VAL A 209 1.36 0.67 -16.24
C VAL A 209 2.71 1.20 -16.71
N PHE A 210 3.44 1.91 -15.83
CA PHE A 210 4.79 2.38 -16.11
C PHE A 210 5.85 1.50 -15.43
N GLY A 211 6.76 0.99 -16.25
CA GLY A 211 7.81 0.05 -15.84
C GLY A 211 7.42 -1.41 -16.09
N ALA A 212 8.44 -2.28 -16.19
CA ALA A 212 8.28 -3.71 -16.43
C ALA A 212 8.88 -4.59 -15.32
N GLY A 213 9.05 -4.04 -14.11
CA GLY A 213 9.62 -4.75 -12.96
C GLY A 213 8.61 -5.57 -12.16
N ARG A 214 9.08 -6.23 -11.10
CA ARG A 214 8.29 -7.07 -10.18
C ARG A 214 7.06 -6.37 -9.59
N GLN A 215 7.15 -5.06 -9.33
CA GLN A 215 6.00 -4.22 -8.93
C GLN A 215 4.92 -4.20 -10.02
N ALA A 216 5.29 -3.87 -11.27
CA ALA A 216 4.36 -3.84 -12.40
C ALA A 216 3.69 -5.21 -12.64
N TYR A 217 4.46 -6.30 -12.53
CA TYR A 217 3.96 -7.67 -12.65
C TYR A 217 2.81 -7.95 -11.67
N TRP A 218 2.96 -7.66 -10.36
CA TRP A 218 1.91 -7.93 -9.38
C TRP A 218 0.71 -6.98 -9.50
N HIS A 219 0.94 -5.70 -9.82
CA HIS A 219 -0.17 -4.76 -10.06
C HIS A 219 -1.02 -5.19 -11.26
N ILE A 220 -0.39 -5.65 -12.36
CA ILE A 220 -1.10 -6.21 -13.52
C ILE A 220 -1.83 -7.51 -13.14
N ARG A 221 -1.14 -8.46 -12.50
CA ARG A 221 -1.71 -9.77 -12.17
C ARG A 221 -2.91 -9.64 -11.22
N LEU A 222 -2.83 -8.81 -10.18
CA LEU A 222 -3.96 -8.57 -9.28
C LEU A 222 -5.10 -7.80 -9.96
N ALA A 223 -4.80 -6.80 -10.81
CA ALA A 223 -5.85 -6.12 -11.58
C ALA A 223 -6.64 -7.09 -12.47
N LEU A 224 -5.95 -8.00 -13.16
CA LEU A 224 -6.56 -9.02 -14.03
C LEU A 224 -7.32 -10.10 -13.24
N LEU A 225 -6.80 -10.58 -12.10
CA LEU A 225 -7.52 -11.54 -11.26
C LEU A 225 -8.79 -10.93 -10.63
N LEU A 226 -8.73 -9.66 -10.23
CA LEU A 226 -9.85 -8.98 -9.58
C LEU A 226 -10.93 -8.52 -10.56
N ARG A 227 -10.54 -7.88 -11.68
CA ARG A 227 -11.42 -7.18 -12.64
C ARG A 227 -11.12 -7.50 -14.12
N GLY A 228 -10.50 -8.65 -14.42
CA GLY A 228 -10.02 -8.97 -15.77
C GLY A 228 -11.06 -8.94 -16.89
N GLU A 229 -12.32 -9.24 -16.59
CA GLU A 229 -13.45 -9.13 -17.53
C GLU A 229 -13.80 -7.68 -17.90
N ASP A 230 -13.59 -6.73 -16.98
CA ASP A 230 -13.82 -5.29 -17.22
C ASP A 230 -12.66 -4.61 -17.96
N ILE A 231 -11.46 -5.20 -17.95
CA ILE A 231 -10.26 -4.57 -18.53
C ILE A 231 -10.21 -4.90 -20.03
N HIS A 232 -10.35 -3.89 -20.88
CA HIS A 232 -10.33 -4.06 -22.34
C HIS A 232 -8.94 -3.78 -22.93
N HIS A 233 -8.21 -2.81 -22.34
CA HIS A 233 -6.90 -2.35 -22.81
C HIS A 233 -5.88 -2.37 -21.66
N LEU A 234 -4.74 -3.03 -21.88
CA LEU A 234 -3.58 -2.98 -21.00
C LEU A 234 -2.42 -2.31 -21.72
N ASN A 235 -2.01 -1.13 -21.25
CA ASN A 235 -1.00 -0.30 -21.89
C ASN A 235 0.26 -0.28 -21.01
N ILE A 236 1.33 -0.96 -21.44
CA ILE A 236 2.60 -1.02 -20.70
C ILE A 236 3.59 -0.04 -21.31
N ILE A 237 4.02 0.93 -20.51
CA ILE A 237 4.98 1.97 -20.88
C ILE A 237 6.32 1.65 -20.21
N ASN A 238 7.35 1.33 -20.98
CA ASN A 238 8.68 1.02 -20.43
C ASN A 238 9.80 1.53 -21.33
N ARG A 239 10.99 1.77 -20.76
CA ARG A 239 12.17 2.24 -21.50
C ARG A 239 12.74 1.20 -22.47
N ASP A 240 12.41 -0.07 -22.24
CA ASP A 240 12.91 -1.23 -22.96
C ASP A 240 11.74 -2.18 -23.30
N PHE A 241 11.75 -2.72 -24.51
CA PHE A 241 10.75 -3.67 -25.00
C PHE A 241 10.98 -5.09 -24.46
N GLU A 242 12.24 -5.52 -24.34
CA GLU A 242 12.60 -6.91 -23.96
C GLU A 242 12.12 -7.23 -22.55
N HIS A 243 12.33 -6.30 -21.61
CA HIS A 243 11.82 -6.41 -20.24
C HIS A 243 10.27 -6.48 -20.18
N VAL A 244 9.55 -5.90 -21.15
CA VAL A 244 8.08 -6.02 -21.23
C VAL A 244 7.68 -7.38 -21.81
N HIS A 245 8.38 -7.88 -22.82
CA HIS A 245 8.19 -9.24 -23.35
C HIS A 245 8.37 -10.29 -22.24
N GLN A 246 9.46 -10.19 -21.47
CA GLN A 246 9.75 -11.08 -20.34
C GLN A 246 8.69 -11.00 -19.22
N LEU A 247 8.21 -9.79 -18.88
CA LEU A 247 7.11 -9.63 -17.92
C LEU A 247 5.83 -10.33 -18.41
N LEU A 248 5.49 -10.22 -19.69
CA LEU A 248 4.27 -10.79 -20.26
C LEU A 248 4.36 -12.31 -20.38
N GLU A 249 5.50 -12.88 -20.79
CA GLU A 249 5.73 -14.32 -20.71
C GLU A 249 5.63 -14.81 -19.25
N MET A 250 6.25 -14.12 -18.28
CA MET A 250 6.10 -14.45 -16.85
C MET A 250 4.66 -14.35 -16.33
N LEU A 251 3.84 -13.45 -16.90
CA LEU A 251 2.46 -13.19 -16.44
C LEU A 251 1.50 -14.32 -16.81
N TYR A 252 1.57 -14.78 -18.06
CA TYR A 252 0.69 -15.82 -18.60
C TYR A 252 1.28 -17.23 -18.51
N ASN A 253 2.61 -17.37 -18.53
CA ASN A 253 3.34 -18.64 -18.36
C ASN A 253 4.18 -18.65 -17.07
N PRO A 254 3.58 -18.44 -15.87
CA PRO A 254 4.33 -18.16 -14.63
C PRO A 254 5.16 -19.35 -14.09
N HIS A 255 5.05 -20.53 -14.70
CA HIS A 255 5.80 -21.74 -14.38
C HIS A 255 6.95 -22.03 -15.35
N GLU A 256 7.05 -21.30 -16.47
CA GLU A 256 8.18 -21.39 -17.40
C GLU A 256 9.20 -20.26 -17.15
N ALA A 257 10.42 -20.46 -17.65
CA ALA A 257 11.37 -19.36 -17.76
C ALA A 257 10.91 -18.43 -18.90
N PRO A 258 10.93 -17.09 -18.71
CA PRO A 258 10.59 -16.16 -19.79
C PRO A 258 11.55 -16.37 -20.97
N ARG A 259 10.96 -16.56 -22.15
CA ARG A 259 11.68 -16.73 -23.40
C ARG A 259 12.20 -15.36 -23.87
N ALA A 260 13.29 -15.35 -24.62
CA ALA A 260 13.79 -14.12 -25.25
C ALA A 260 12.92 -13.78 -26.47
N PHE A 261 12.78 -12.49 -26.80
CA PHE A 261 11.95 -12.07 -27.93
C PHE A 261 12.47 -12.63 -29.26
N ASN A 262 11.61 -13.38 -29.96
CA ASN A 262 11.85 -13.76 -31.35
C ASN A 262 11.31 -12.66 -32.29
N PRO A 263 12.16 -12.00 -33.10
CA PRO A 263 11.75 -10.91 -33.99
C PRO A 263 11.08 -11.35 -35.30
N ASP A 264 10.94 -12.66 -35.55
CA ASP A 264 10.22 -13.19 -36.71
C ASP A 264 8.76 -12.69 -36.76
N PRO A 265 8.31 -11.97 -37.81
CA PRO A 265 6.93 -11.52 -37.94
C PRO A 265 5.88 -12.63 -37.97
N GLN A 266 6.26 -13.88 -38.25
CA GLN A 266 5.36 -15.04 -38.19
C GLN A 266 5.23 -15.61 -36.77
N HIS A 267 6.16 -15.28 -35.86
CA HIS A 267 6.10 -15.73 -34.48
C HIS A 267 5.11 -14.90 -33.66
N ILE A 268 4.04 -15.55 -33.22
CA ILE A 268 3.09 -14.99 -32.25
C ILE A 268 3.61 -15.29 -30.83
N PRO A 269 3.94 -14.28 -30.00
CA PRO A 269 4.32 -14.50 -28.61
C PRO A 269 3.21 -15.17 -27.81
N THR A 270 3.58 -15.95 -26.79
CA THR A 270 2.66 -16.84 -26.08
C THR A 270 1.53 -16.08 -25.36
N TYR A 271 1.79 -14.86 -24.91
CA TYR A 271 0.79 -13.94 -24.33
C TYR A 271 -0.16 -13.29 -25.35
N ARG A 272 0.02 -13.54 -26.65
CA ARG A 272 -0.88 -13.13 -27.75
C ARG A 272 -1.58 -14.30 -28.44
N ASP A 273 -1.16 -15.53 -28.17
CA ASP A 273 -1.80 -16.73 -28.68
C ASP A 273 -3.20 -16.93 -28.03
N PRO A 274 -4.30 -16.96 -28.81
CA PRO A 274 -5.65 -17.19 -28.30
C PRO A 274 -5.99 -18.67 -28.09
N SER A 275 -5.11 -19.61 -28.48
CA SER A 275 -5.37 -21.05 -28.36
C SER A 275 -5.10 -21.62 -26.96
N GLN A 276 -4.49 -20.85 -26.07
CA GLN A 276 -4.09 -21.30 -24.74
C GLN A 276 -5.14 -21.05 -23.66
N SER A 277 -5.28 -22.04 -22.76
CA SER A 277 -6.26 -22.03 -21.66
C SER A 277 -6.18 -20.77 -20.79
N GLU A 278 -7.32 -20.10 -20.59
CA GLU A 278 -7.40 -18.81 -19.93
C GLU A 278 -7.44 -18.91 -18.39
N ALA A 279 -6.26 -19.09 -17.78
CA ALA A 279 -6.10 -18.92 -16.32
C ALA A 279 -6.12 -17.44 -15.88
N LEU A 280 -6.08 -16.50 -16.84
CA LEU A 280 -6.06 -15.06 -16.62
C LEU A 280 -6.61 -14.34 -17.86
N SER A 281 -7.43 -13.31 -17.68
CA SER A 281 -7.98 -12.50 -18.80
C SER A 281 -6.87 -11.90 -19.67
N ARG A 282 -7.06 -11.95 -20.99
CA ARG A 282 -6.13 -11.44 -22.02
C ARG A 282 -6.69 -10.17 -22.69
N PRO A 283 -6.60 -8.98 -22.05
CA PRO A 283 -7.00 -7.73 -22.68
C PRO A 283 -6.12 -7.40 -23.89
N LYS A 284 -6.54 -6.41 -24.70
CA LYS A 284 -5.70 -5.90 -25.79
C LYS A 284 -4.46 -5.20 -25.24
N ILE A 285 -3.31 -5.88 -25.32
CA ILE A 285 -2.02 -5.39 -24.83
C ILE A 285 -1.37 -4.46 -25.86
N GLN A 286 -1.13 -3.21 -25.46
CA GLN A 286 -0.30 -2.24 -26.17
C GLN A 286 0.99 -1.98 -25.39
N ILE A 287 2.13 -1.97 -26.08
CA ILE A 287 3.45 -1.66 -25.52
C ILE A 287 3.89 -0.30 -26.08
N LEU A 288 4.41 0.57 -25.23
CA LEU A 288 4.91 1.89 -25.61
C LEU A 288 6.32 2.11 -25.07
N THR A 289 7.25 2.42 -25.98
CA THR A 289 8.67 2.60 -25.67
C THR A 289 9.13 3.97 -26.17
N PRO A 290 9.90 4.77 -25.39
CA PRO A 290 10.37 6.11 -25.77
C PRO A 290 11.18 6.21 -27.07
N SER A 291 11.68 5.10 -27.59
CA SER A 291 12.38 5.03 -28.88
C SER A 291 11.46 5.12 -30.10
N HIS A 292 10.14 4.98 -29.93
CA HIS A 292 9.17 5.07 -31.02
C HIS A 292 8.96 6.55 -31.44
N SER A 293 9.00 6.84 -32.75
CA SER A 293 8.90 8.21 -33.27
C SER A 293 7.64 8.96 -32.82
N GLU A 294 6.47 8.29 -32.83
CA GLU A 294 5.21 8.85 -32.35
C GLU A 294 4.98 8.68 -30.82
N TYR A 295 5.99 8.31 -30.03
CA TYR A 295 5.84 8.01 -28.59
C TYR A 295 5.07 9.10 -27.83
N THR A 296 5.44 10.37 -27.99
CA THR A 296 4.77 11.51 -27.31
C THR A 296 3.29 11.62 -27.68
N ARG A 297 2.93 11.35 -28.94
CA ARG A 297 1.53 11.36 -29.42
C ARG A 297 0.74 10.22 -28.79
N HIS A 298 1.27 9.00 -28.80
CA HIS A 298 0.61 7.84 -28.22
C HIS A 298 0.52 7.91 -26.69
N LEU A 299 1.59 8.34 -25.99
CA LEU A 299 1.60 8.58 -24.55
C LEU A 299 0.48 9.56 -24.15
N HIS A 300 0.39 10.68 -24.86
CA HIS A 300 -0.62 11.72 -24.61
C HIS A 300 -2.06 11.22 -24.84
N ALA A 301 -2.29 10.42 -25.88
CA ALA A 301 -3.60 9.79 -26.13
C ALA A 301 -3.93 8.75 -25.05
N THR A 302 -2.99 7.87 -24.72
CA THR A 302 -3.14 6.74 -23.78
C THR A 302 -3.40 7.20 -22.35
N LEU A 303 -2.70 8.24 -21.89
CA LEU A 303 -2.92 8.84 -20.56
C LEU A 303 -4.24 9.61 -20.49
N ARG A 304 -4.76 10.13 -21.60
CA ARG A 304 -6.07 10.77 -21.64
C ARG A 304 -7.21 9.74 -21.69
N SER A 305 -7.06 8.65 -22.43
CA SER A 305 -8.06 7.57 -22.46
C SER A 305 -8.09 6.74 -21.17
N SER A 306 -6.98 6.63 -20.42
CA SER A 306 -6.90 5.78 -19.23
C SER A 306 -7.96 6.03 -18.16
N SER A 307 -8.36 4.96 -17.47
CA SER A 307 -9.18 4.94 -16.25
C SER A 307 -8.34 4.68 -15.00
N CYS A 308 -7.30 3.85 -15.16
CA CYS A 308 -6.37 3.48 -14.11
C CYS A 308 -4.93 3.66 -14.60
N ILE A 309 -4.04 4.16 -13.74
CA ILE A 309 -2.60 4.29 -14.02
C ILE A 309 -1.83 3.75 -12.83
N PHE A 310 -1.00 2.73 -13.03
CA PHE A 310 -0.02 2.25 -12.05
C PHE A 310 1.37 2.77 -12.43
N LEU A 311 2.05 3.45 -11.51
CA LEU A 311 3.41 3.95 -11.67
C LEU A 311 4.31 3.07 -10.80
N CYS A 312 5.16 2.28 -11.45
CA CYS A 312 6.00 1.26 -10.80
C CYS A 312 7.47 1.42 -11.19
N THR A 313 7.93 2.67 -11.37
CA THR A 313 9.26 3.03 -11.88
C THR A 313 10.01 3.93 -10.88
N PRO A 314 11.18 3.51 -10.36
CA PRO A 314 12.03 4.38 -9.53
C PRO A 314 12.64 5.49 -10.40
N SER A 315 11.91 6.60 -10.51
CA SER A 315 12.25 7.75 -11.37
C SER A 315 12.66 8.96 -10.53
N VAL A 316 13.65 9.71 -11.01
CA VAL A 316 14.10 11.00 -10.43
C VAL A 316 13.54 12.20 -11.20
N ALA A 317 12.63 11.96 -12.13
CA ALA A 317 11.93 12.97 -12.92
C ALA A 317 10.52 12.47 -13.27
N PRO A 318 9.49 13.34 -13.33
CA PRO A 318 8.11 12.96 -13.64
C PRO A 318 8.00 12.14 -14.94
N LEU A 319 7.22 11.06 -14.89
CA LEU A 319 7.09 10.10 -15.99
C LEU A 319 6.37 10.67 -17.22
N PHE A 320 5.63 11.76 -17.05
CA PHE A 320 4.98 12.53 -18.10
C PHE A 320 4.69 13.98 -17.66
N PRO A 321 4.54 14.95 -18.59
CA PRO A 321 4.20 16.34 -18.25
C PRO A 321 2.82 16.50 -17.61
N ALA A 322 2.68 17.41 -16.64
CA ALA A 322 1.40 17.67 -15.97
C ALA A 322 0.25 17.99 -16.95
N ALA A 323 0.53 18.78 -17.98
CA ALA A 323 -0.40 19.25 -19.02
C ALA A 323 -1.18 18.15 -19.75
N ILE A 324 -0.75 16.89 -19.67
CA ILE A 324 -1.52 15.77 -20.24
C ILE A 324 -2.82 15.53 -19.46
N LEU A 325 -2.78 15.68 -18.12
CA LEU A 325 -3.89 15.43 -17.20
C LEU A 325 -4.51 16.72 -16.61
N THR A 326 -3.74 17.80 -16.43
CA THR A 326 -4.23 19.06 -15.82
C THR A 326 -5.06 19.93 -16.77
N ASN A 327 -4.76 19.88 -18.07
CA ASN A 327 -5.53 20.60 -19.08
C ASN A 327 -7.01 20.15 -19.10
N PRO A 328 -7.97 21.01 -19.53
CA PRO A 328 -9.40 20.72 -19.49
C PRO A 328 -9.79 19.37 -20.13
N GLU A 329 -9.14 19.00 -21.24
CA GLU A 329 -9.31 17.69 -21.89
C GLU A 329 -8.86 16.50 -21.02
N GLY A 330 -7.75 16.65 -20.29
CA GLY A 330 -7.28 15.64 -19.34
C GLY A 330 -8.26 15.44 -18.19
N ARG A 331 -8.83 16.54 -17.67
CA ARG A 331 -9.78 16.55 -16.55
C ARG A 331 -11.19 16.01 -16.87
N LYS A 332 -11.50 15.64 -18.11
CA LYS A 332 -12.82 15.09 -18.50
C LYS A 332 -13.14 13.70 -17.90
N LYS A 333 -12.13 12.87 -17.60
CA LYS A 333 -12.29 11.51 -17.04
C LYS A 333 -11.64 11.47 -15.65
N GLY A 334 -12.41 11.09 -14.63
CA GLY A 334 -11.88 10.85 -13.29
C GLY A 334 -11.09 9.54 -13.25
N ARG A 335 -9.84 9.58 -12.78
CA ARG A 335 -8.90 8.44 -12.83
C ARG A 335 -8.48 7.97 -11.45
N TYR A 336 -8.17 6.68 -11.36
CA TYR A 336 -7.33 6.16 -10.28
C TYR A 336 -5.87 6.18 -10.73
N ILE A 337 -4.98 6.68 -9.87
CA ILE A 337 -3.53 6.69 -10.11
C ILE A 337 -2.84 6.14 -8.87
N ALA A 338 -2.03 5.08 -9.01
CA ALA A 338 -1.23 4.52 -7.92
C ALA A 338 0.26 4.80 -8.18
N ALA A 339 0.91 5.55 -7.29
CA ALA A 339 2.31 5.94 -7.40
C ALA A 339 3.17 5.16 -6.39
N ILE A 340 3.99 4.25 -6.89
CA ILE A 340 4.60 3.14 -6.13
C ILE A 340 6.13 3.09 -6.29
N GLY A 341 6.67 3.55 -7.42
CA GLY A 341 8.11 3.56 -7.69
C GLY A 341 8.88 4.67 -6.98
N SER A 342 8.24 5.80 -6.64
CA SER A 342 8.87 6.91 -5.93
C SER A 342 9.00 6.67 -4.42
N LEU A 343 10.17 6.22 -3.95
CA LEU A 343 10.43 5.80 -2.56
C LEU A 343 11.46 6.69 -1.81
N SER A 344 11.74 7.91 -2.29
CA SER A 344 12.59 8.88 -1.61
C SER A 344 12.24 10.33 -2.03
N PRO A 345 12.63 11.37 -1.27
CA PRO A 345 12.33 12.76 -1.62
C PRO A 345 12.94 13.21 -2.96
N SER A 346 13.99 12.51 -3.38
CA SER A 346 14.72 12.64 -4.65
C SER A 346 14.08 11.85 -5.80
N MET A 347 13.09 11.00 -5.54
CA MET A 347 12.27 10.33 -6.56
C MET A 347 10.92 11.02 -6.75
N VAL A 348 10.43 11.00 -7.98
CA VAL A 348 9.19 11.64 -8.39
C VAL A 348 8.65 10.92 -9.63
N GLU A 349 7.47 10.33 -9.52
CA GLU A 349 6.78 9.69 -10.65
C GLU A 349 5.71 10.64 -11.25
N LEU A 350 4.95 11.32 -10.38
CA LEU A 350 3.97 12.34 -10.76
C LEU A 350 4.55 13.75 -10.70
N HIS A 351 4.20 14.58 -11.69
CA HIS A 351 4.55 16.00 -11.66
C HIS A 351 3.83 16.70 -10.49
N PRO A 352 4.51 17.49 -9.63
CA PRO A 352 3.91 18.12 -8.45
C PRO A 352 2.64 18.94 -8.72
N ASP A 353 2.49 19.55 -9.89
CA ASP A 353 1.26 20.27 -10.26
C ASP A 353 0.03 19.39 -10.43
N ILE A 354 0.19 18.10 -10.75
CA ILE A 354 -0.91 17.13 -10.74
C ILE A 354 -1.41 16.97 -9.31
N ILE A 355 -0.49 16.85 -8.35
CA ILE A 355 -0.75 16.70 -6.92
C ILE A 355 -1.45 17.97 -6.39
N ARG A 356 -0.89 19.16 -6.64
CA ARG A 356 -1.46 20.46 -6.23
C ARG A 356 -2.85 20.69 -6.80
N GLN A 357 -3.08 20.40 -8.08
CA GLN A 357 -4.40 20.53 -8.70
C GLN A 357 -5.41 19.52 -8.13
N ASN A 358 -4.94 18.35 -7.69
CA ASN A 358 -5.80 17.33 -7.09
C ASN A 358 -6.27 17.74 -5.69
N VAL A 359 -5.48 18.49 -4.91
CA VAL A 359 -5.90 19.07 -3.61
C VAL A 359 -6.47 20.49 -3.70
N ALA A 360 -6.57 21.07 -4.90
CA ALA A 360 -7.08 22.42 -5.07
C ALA A 360 -8.59 22.48 -4.74
N PRO A 361 -9.04 23.44 -3.90
CA PRO A 361 -10.44 23.54 -3.49
C PRO A 361 -11.37 23.87 -4.67
N GLU A 362 -12.60 23.35 -4.66
CA GLU A 362 -13.62 23.73 -5.64
C GLU A 362 -13.86 25.24 -5.61
N HIS A 363 -13.51 25.94 -6.69
CA HIS A 363 -13.76 27.37 -6.79
C HIS A 363 -15.24 27.57 -7.11
N GLY A 364 -16.00 28.07 -6.12
CA GLY A 364 -17.47 28.02 -6.03
C GLY A 364 -18.30 28.82 -7.06
N HIS A 365 -17.92 28.79 -8.34
CA HIS A 365 -18.69 29.39 -9.43
C HIS A 365 -19.73 28.40 -9.98
N ARG A 366 -20.99 28.63 -9.60
CA ARG A 366 -22.18 27.87 -10.00
C ARG A 366 -22.35 27.77 -11.53
N HIS A 367 -21.81 26.74 -12.16
CA HIS A 367 -22.24 26.30 -13.49
C HIS A 367 -22.47 24.79 -13.54
N PHE A 368 -23.74 24.39 -13.69
CA PHE A 368 -24.17 23.00 -13.87
C PHE A 368 -23.76 22.49 -15.27
N HIS A 369 -22.49 22.14 -15.43
CA HIS A 369 -21.99 21.47 -16.64
C HIS A 369 -21.28 20.15 -16.31
N LYS A 370 -21.30 19.26 -17.31
CA LYS A 370 -21.12 17.81 -17.20
C LYS A 370 -19.64 17.41 -17.09
N HIS A 371 -18.95 17.99 -16.11
CA HIS A 371 -17.54 17.80 -15.82
C HIS A 371 -17.35 16.98 -14.53
N ALA A 372 -16.17 16.42 -14.32
CA ALA A 372 -15.78 15.97 -12.99
C ALA A 372 -15.70 17.18 -12.04
N GLN A 373 -16.07 16.97 -10.78
CA GLN A 373 -15.85 17.94 -9.70
C GLN A 373 -14.39 18.39 -9.66
N GLN A 374 -14.14 19.61 -9.19
CA GLN A 374 -12.79 20.07 -8.93
C GLN A 374 -12.25 19.38 -7.67
N GLY A 375 -10.92 19.24 -7.59
CA GLY A 375 -10.27 18.41 -6.58
C GLY A 375 -10.36 16.89 -6.82
N GLY A 376 -9.76 16.14 -5.91
CA GLY A 376 -9.55 14.70 -5.96
C GLY A 376 -8.86 14.20 -4.69
N ALA A 377 -8.79 12.89 -4.51
CA ALA A 377 -8.22 12.30 -3.29
C ALA A 377 -6.70 12.15 -3.41
N ILE A 378 -5.98 12.32 -2.29
CA ILE A 378 -4.64 11.76 -2.12
C ILE A 378 -4.70 10.82 -0.92
N ILE A 379 -4.68 9.52 -1.23
CA ILE A 379 -4.73 8.46 -0.25
C ILE A 379 -3.32 7.94 -0.03
N VAL A 380 -2.93 7.74 1.22
CA VAL A 380 -1.58 7.30 1.60
C VAL A 380 -1.60 5.98 2.35
N ASP A 381 -0.46 5.29 2.40
CA ASP A 381 -0.24 4.12 3.29
C ASP A 381 0.23 4.51 4.70
N SER A 382 0.82 5.69 4.84
CA SER A 382 1.12 6.38 6.10
C SER A 382 1.26 7.87 5.79
N VAL A 383 0.55 8.76 6.50
CA VAL A 383 0.70 10.23 6.36
C VAL A 383 2.16 10.61 6.58
N ASP A 384 2.67 10.22 7.72
CA ASP A 384 3.97 10.61 8.24
C ASP A 384 5.14 10.15 7.37
N LYS A 385 5.08 8.94 6.80
CA LYS A 385 6.09 8.50 5.83
C LYS A 385 5.89 9.16 4.47
N CYS A 386 4.66 9.24 3.94
CA CYS A 386 4.44 9.85 2.63
C CYS A 386 4.84 11.33 2.60
N LEU A 387 4.54 12.12 3.64
CA LEU A 387 4.92 13.54 3.71
C LEU A 387 6.41 13.77 4.03
N ARG A 388 7.16 12.75 4.45
CA ARG A 388 8.64 12.80 4.59
C ARG A 388 9.39 12.25 3.38
N GLU A 389 8.84 11.24 2.70
CA GLU A 389 9.58 10.38 1.76
C GLU A 389 9.04 10.39 0.33
N ALA A 390 7.76 10.70 0.09
CA ALA A 390 7.22 10.75 -1.27
C ALA A 390 7.57 12.09 -1.95
N GLY A 391 8.67 12.12 -2.72
CA GLY A 391 9.17 13.35 -3.35
C GLY A 391 8.13 14.13 -4.14
N GLU A 392 7.18 13.48 -4.79
CA GLU A 392 6.05 14.14 -5.48
C GLU A 392 5.07 14.88 -4.54
N LEU A 393 4.87 14.44 -3.30
CA LEU A 393 4.07 15.16 -2.30
C LEU A 393 4.90 16.25 -1.61
N VAL A 394 6.14 15.94 -1.25
CA VAL A 394 7.10 16.88 -0.64
C VAL A 394 7.37 18.07 -1.56
N GLN A 395 7.63 17.84 -2.84
CA GLN A 395 7.85 18.90 -3.84
C GLN A 395 6.55 19.64 -4.19
N ALA A 396 5.39 19.01 -4.06
CA ALA A 396 4.10 19.68 -4.21
C ALA A 396 3.80 20.64 -3.03
N GLY A 397 4.26 20.30 -1.82
CA GLY A 397 4.16 21.13 -0.61
C GLY A 397 2.89 20.85 0.21
N LEU A 398 2.54 19.57 0.38
CA LEU A 398 1.30 19.16 1.06
C LEU A 398 1.40 19.16 2.57
N GLY A 399 0.30 19.54 3.23
CA GLY A 399 0.06 19.32 4.65
C GLY A 399 -0.66 17.99 4.95
N PRO A 400 -0.64 17.52 6.22
CA PRO A 400 -1.37 16.33 6.66
C PRO A 400 -2.88 16.43 6.43
N GLU A 401 -3.46 17.63 6.50
CA GLU A 401 -4.87 17.90 6.24
C GLU A 401 -5.30 17.74 4.76
N GLN A 402 -4.35 17.47 3.86
CA GLN A 402 -4.58 17.31 2.41
C GLN A 402 -4.44 15.86 1.93
N VAL A 403 -4.15 14.93 2.85
CA VAL A 403 -4.03 13.49 2.60
C VAL A 403 -4.94 12.72 3.57
N VAL A 404 -5.30 11.48 3.21
CA VAL A 404 -6.14 10.60 4.04
C VAL A 404 -5.53 9.20 4.03
N GLU A 405 -5.47 8.51 5.16
CA GLU A 405 -4.93 7.16 5.16
C GLU A 405 -5.88 6.15 4.53
N ILE A 406 -5.33 5.13 3.86
CA ILE A 406 -6.13 4.05 3.29
C ILE A 406 -6.92 3.28 4.37
N GLY A 407 -6.44 3.27 5.62
CA GLY A 407 -7.13 2.69 6.78
C GLY A 407 -8.41 3.44 7.17
N GLU A 408 -8.41 4.77 7.19
CA GLU A 408 -9.62 5.58 7.44
C GLU A 408 -10.72 5.27 6.41
N LEU A 409 -10.34 5.08 5.14
CA LEU A 409 -11.28 4.68 4.07
C LEU A 409 -11.86 3.27 4.22
N VAL A 410 -11.41 2.48 5.20
CA VAL A 410 -12.00 1.19 5.59
C VAL A 410 -13.09 1.38 6.65
N MET A 411 -12.88 2.26 7.65
CA MET A 411 -13.90 2.61 8.65
C MET A 411 -15.22 2.99 7.99
N LEU A 412 -15.14 3.94 7.06
CA LEU A 412 -16.29 4.50 6.35
C LEU A 412 -17.13 3.39 5.68
N LYS A 413 -16.49 2.45 4.97
CA LYS A 413 -17.20 1.29 4.41
C LYS A 413 -17.90 0.47 5.50
N ARG A 414 -17.21 0.19 6.61
CA ARG A 414 -17.71 -0.65 7.71
C ARG A 414 -18.89 -0.01 8.43
N ASP A 415 -18.81 1.27 8.77
CA ASP A 415 -19.89 1.98 9.46
C ASP A 415 -21.12 2.14 8.55
N ALA A 416 -20.94 2.43 7.26
CA ALA A 416 -22.06 2.48 6.32
C ALA A 416 -22.72 1.10 6.11
N GLU A 417 -21.94 0.01 6.10
CA GLU A 417 -22.49 -1.35 6.04
C GLU A 417 -23.14 -1.79 7.36
N ARG A 418 -22.64 -1.35 8.52
CA ARG A 418 -23.27 -1.57 9.83
C ARG A 418 -24.61 -0.82 9.94
N ARG A 419 -24.63 0.50 9.73
CA ARG A 419 -25.87 1.31 9.73
C ARG A 419 -26.94 0.75 8.79
N ARG A 420 -26.54 0.25 7.60
CA ARG A 420 -27.46 -0.40 6.66
C ARG A 420 -28.04 -1.71 7.18
N LYS A 421 -27.21 -2.57 7.79
CA LYS A 421 -27.70 -3.82 8.39
C LYS A 421 -28.65 -3.54 9.56
N GLU A 422 -28.32 -2.58 10.42
CA GLU A 422 -29.15 -2.13 11.53
C GLU A 422 -30.50 -1.60 11.03
N CYS A 423 -30.51 -0.67 10.07
CA CYS A 423 -31.74 -0.12 9.50
C CYS A 423 -32.62 -1.17 8.79
N MET A 424 -32.01 -2.16 8.11
CA MET A 424 -32.75 -3.26 7.49
C MET A 424 -33.29 -4.26 8.53
N ALA A 425 -32.58 -4.47 9.65
CA ALA A 425 -33.07 -5.28 10.77
C ALA A 425 -34.24 -4.61 11.50
N SER A 426 -34.15 -3.30 11.78
CA SER A 426 -35.26 -2.53 12.37
C SER A 426 -36.51 -2.60 11.50
N LYS A 427 -36.39 -2.39 10.18
CA LYS A 427 -37.53 -2.49 9.25
C LYS A 427 -38.14 -3.89 9.21
N LYS A 428 -37.32 -4.94 9.34
CA LYS A 428 -37.83 -6.32 9.41
C LYS A 428 -38.59 -6.60 10.71
N MET A 429 -38.18 -6.00 11.83
CA MET A 429 -38.92 -6.05 13.10
C MET A 429 -40.22 -5.21 13.08
N GLU A 430 -40.28 -4.14 12.29
CA GLU A 430 -41.51 -3.37 12.05
C GLU A 430 -42.51 -4.16 11.18
N ASP A 431 -42.02 -4.89 10.17
CA ASP A 431 -42.81 -5.71 9.24
C ASP A 431 -43.34 -7.00 9.90
N GLU A 432 -42.52 -7.66 10.73
CA GLU A 432 -42.91 -8.85 11.52
C GLU A 432 -43.72 -8.51 12.79
N GLY A 433 -44.00 -7.22 13.03
CA GLY A 433 -44.68 -6.72 14.23
C GLY A 433 -46.19 -6.47 14.11
N LEU A 434 -46.81 -6.76 12.96
CA LEU A 434 -48.20 -6.37 12.64
C LEU A 434 -49.08 -7.55 12.19
N ASP A 435 -49.32 -8.53 13.08
CA ASP A 435 -50.28 -9.61 12.82
C ASP A 435 -51.64 -9.40 13.53
N LEU A 436 -52.64 -9.10 12.69
CA LEU A 436 -54.10 -9.34 12.83
C LEU A 436 -54.75 -9.33 14.22
N GLY A 437 -55.17 -8.14 14.66
CA GLY A 437 -56.22 -7.93 15.68
C GLY A 437 -57.43 -7.16 15.11
N GLY A 438 -58.19 -7.77 14.20
CA GLY A 438 -59.20 -7.07 13.40
C GLY A 438 -60.53 -6.78 14.10
N VAL A 439 -60.98 -5.52 14.04
CA VAL A 439 -62.40 -5.14 14.17
C VAL A 439 -62.69 -3.97 13.23
N GLU A 440 -63.63 -4.12 12.29
CA GLU A 440 -64.17 -3.01 11.51
C GLU A 440 -65.31 -2.32 12.27
N LEU A 441 -65.46 -1.00 12.11
CA LEU A 441 -66.71 -0.29 11.77
C LEU A 441 -66.58 1.23 11.99
N GLY A 442 -67.24 2.02 11.14
CA GLY A 442 -67.58 3.43 11.42
C GLY A 442 -66.81 4.48 10.61
N GLU A 443 -67.44 4.97 9.54
CA GLU A 443 -67.05 6.24 8.90
C GLU A 443 -67.43 7.43 9.81
N CYS A 444 -66.56 8.43 9.96
CA CYS A 444 -66.97 9.80 10.30
C CYS A 444 -65.87 10.83 10.00
N GLU A 445 -66.25 12.09 9.84
CA GLU A 445 -65.39 13.13 9.25
C GLU A 445 -64.40 13.82 10.22
N SER A 446 -63.29 14.26 9.62
CA SER A 446 -62.50 15.44 9.98
C SER A 446 -62.34 15.87 11.45
N SER A 447 -61.14 15.72 12.01
CA SER A 447 -60.60 16.73 12.93
C SER A 447 -59.07 16.78 12.95
N LYS A 448 -58.52 18.00 13.03
CA LYS A 448 -57.07 18.24 13.10
C LYS A 448 -56.56 17.97 14.52
N LYS A 449 -55.64 17.01 14.71
CA LYS A 449 -54.78 17.00 15.91
C LYS A 449 -53.32 16.73 15.56
N LYS A 450 -52.48 17.75 15.80
CA LYS A 450 -51.08 17.82 15.38
C LYS A 450 -50.16 17.35 16.50
N THR A 451 -50.15 16.05 16.78
CA THR A 451 -49.33 15.45 17.85
C THR A 451 -47.84 15.56 17.48
N ARG A 452 -47.15 16.57 18.04
CA ARG A 452 -45.72 16.82 17.77
C ARG A 452 -44.87 15.86 18.60
N GLY A 453 -44.56 14.68 18.05
CA GLY A 453 -43.50 13.81 18.56
C GLY A 453 -42.12 14.46 18.42
N ALA A 454 -41.78 15.36 19.34
CA ALA A 454 -40.50 16.06 19.39
C ALA A 454 -39.47 15.22 20.15
N GLY A 455 -38.92 14.19 19.49
CA GLY A 455 -37.90 13.31 20.05
C GLY A 455 -36.98 12.61 19.03
N GLY A 456 -37.53 12.09 17.92
CA GLY A 456 -36.71 11.39 16.89
C GLY A 456 -35.93 12.31 15.94
N LYS A 457 -36.56 13.43 15.55
CA LYS A 457 -36.16 14.28 14.40
C LYS A 457 -34.75 14.89 14.41
N GLU A 458 -34.02 14.80 15.51
CA GLU A 458 -32.65 15.29 15.61
C GLU A 458 -31.63 14.19 15.27
N LYS A 459 -31.86 12.96 15.75
CA LYS A 459 -31.09 11.77 15.32
C LYS A 459 -31.32 11.47 13.84
N ASP A 460 -32.58 11.49 13.39
CA ASP A 460 -32.93 11.24 11.98
C ASP A 460 -32.17 12.16 11.03
N LYS A 461 -32.06 13.45 11.40
CA LYS A 461 -31.33 14.47 10.63
C LYS A 461 -29.81 14.26 10.62
N HIS A 462 -29.22 13.81 11.74
CA HIS A 462 -27.79 13.54 11.81
C HIS A 462 -27.43 12.34 10.94
N HIS A 463 -28.19 11.25 11.04
CA HIS A 463 -28.05 10.10 10.13
C HIS A 463 -28.27 10.49 8.66
N GLU A 464 -29.30 11.29 8.36
CA GLU A 464 -29.55 11.79 7.00
C GLU A 464 -28.42 12.69 6.45
N SER A 465 -27.66 13.40 7.29
CA SER A 465 -26.55 14.24 6.84
C SER A 465 -25.27 13.43 6.65
N GLU A 466 -24.96 12.53 7.60
CA GLU A 466 -23.86 11.57 7.50
C GLU A 466 -24.00 10.70 6.25
N ASP A 467 -25.13 10.01 6.04
CA ASP A 467 -25.32 9.11 4.90
C ASP A 467 -25.22 9.84 3.53
N LYS A 468 -25.54 11.14 3.48
CA LYS A 468 -25.36 11.97 2.27
C LYS A 468 -23.89 12.28 2.01
N ALA A 469 -23.14 12.71 3.04
CA ALA A 469 -21.69 12.87 2.93
C ALA A 469 -21.01 11.54 2.55
N HIS A 470 -21.46 10.46 3.16
CA HIS A 470 -20.95 9.11 2.94
C HIS A 470 -21.20 8.59 1.52
N LYS A 471 -22.39 8.86 0.96
CA LYS A 471 -22.73 8.55 -0.42
C LYS A 471 -21.90 9.37 -1.41
N SER A 472 -21.69 10.66 -1.12
CA SER A 472 -20.83 11.54 -1.91
C SER A 472 -19.39 11.01 -2.00
N LEU A 473 -18.80 10.65 -0.86
CA LEU A 473 -17.44 10.10 -0.82
C LEU A 473 -17.32 8.76 -1.58
N ILE A 474 -18.32 7.88 -1.49
CA ILE A 474 -18.33 6.62 -2.27
C ILE A 474 -18.45 6.90 -3.77
N GLU A 475 -19.33 7.81 -4.19
CA GLU A 475 -19.47 8.19 -5.61
C GLU A 475 -18.16 8.79 -6.16
N TRP A 476 -17.48 9.61 -5.37
CA TRP A 476 -16.22 10.23 -5.76
C TRP A 476 -15.02 9.25 -5.71
N LEU A 477 -14.94 8.34 -4.74
CA LEU A 477 -13.93 7.26 -4.75
C LEU A 477 -14.13 6.29 -5.93
N THR A 478 -15.38 6.08 -6.38
CA THR A 478 -15.70 5.18 -7.51
C THR A 478 -15.57 5.85 -8.90
N LYS A 479 -15.77 7.18 -9.01
CA LYS A 479 -15.80 7.94 -10.29
C LYS A 479 -14.83 9.12 -10.41
N GLY A 480 -14.51 9.81 -9.31
CA GLY A 480 -13.68 11.03 -9.26
C GLY A 480 -12.18 10.77 -9.47
N ASN A 481 -11.34 11.79 -9.29
CA ASN A 481 -9.89 11.62 -9.30
C ASN A 481 -9.40 11.11 -7.93
N VAL A 482 -8.61 10.04 -7.93
CA VAL A 482 -8.05 9.42 -6.72
C VAL A 482 -6.59 9.07 -7.02
N ILE A 483 -5.67 9.74 -6.34
CA ILE A 483 -4.26 9.38 -6.31
C ILE A 483 -4.05 8.54 -5.04
N TYR A 484 -3.38 7.41 -5.17
CA TYR A 484 -2.85 6.62 -4.06
C TYR A 484 -1.33 6.66 -4.10
N LYS A 485 -0.71 7.16 -3.04
CA LYS A 485 0.74 7.13 -2.87
C LYS A 485 1.10 6.05 -1.86
N SER A 486 2.10 5.24 -2.19
CA SER A 486 2.70 4.30 -1.25
C SER A 486 4.21 4.51 -1.17
N VAL A 487 4.74 4.48 0.05
CA VAL A 487 6.19 4.42 0.34
C VAL A 487 6.58 3.16 1.13
N GLY A 488 5.63 2.54 1.83
CA GLY A 488 5.77 1.26 2.51
C GLY A 488 5.61 1.34 4.03
N LEU A 489 4.56 0.69 4.53
CA LEU A 489 4.34 0.45 5.95
C LEU A 489 4.73 -0.99 6.31
N GLY A 490 5.58 -1.17 7.33
CA GLY A 490 6.11 -2.49 7.71
C GLY A 490 5.03 -3.47 8.13
N LEU A 491 3.95 -2.97 8.76
CA LEU A 491 2.72 -3.70 9.05
C LEU A 491 2.18 -4.49 7.85
N MET A 492 2.30 -3.97 6.62
CA MET A 492 1.86 -4.68 5.41
C MET A 492 2.68 -5.95 5.16
N ASP A 493 4.00 -5.87 5.33
CA ASP A 493 4.90 -7.01 5.21
C ASP A 493 4.70 -8.01 6.37
N VAL A 494 4.35 -7.55 7.58
CA VAL A 494 3.96 -8.43 8.71
C VAL A 494 2.69 -9.23 8.40
N VAL A 495 1.62 -8.55 7.98
CA VAL A 495 0.31 -9.17 7.74
C VAL A 495 0.41 -10.19 6.62
N VAL A 496 0.94 -9.78 5.46
CA VAL A 496 1.06 -10.67 4.29
C VAL A 496 2.09 -11.77 4.52
N GLY A 497 3.22 -11.46 5.17
CA GLY A 497 4.23 -12.45 5.52
C GLY A 497 3.70 -13.53 6.47
N SER A 498 2.91 -13.14 7.48
CA SER A 498 2.31 -14.09 8.43
C SER A 498 1.36 -15.06 7.73
N GLU A 499 0.48 -14.53 6.86
CA GLU A 499 -0.49 -15.36 6.16
C GLU A 499 0.16 -16.26 5.11
N LEU A 500 1.25 -15.81 4.47
CA LEU A 500 2.07 -16.66 3.59
C LEU A 500 2.74 -17.81 4.34
N VAL A 501 3.14 -17.62 5.61
CA VAL A 501 3.68 -18.70 6.45
C VAL A 501 2.57 -19.68 6.87
N ASN A 502 1.38 -19.18 7.22
CA ASN A 502 0.21 -20.03 7.50
C ASN A 502 -0.15 -20.90 6.28
N LEU A 503 -0.17 -20.31 5.08
CA LEU A 503 -0.38 -21.02 3.82
C LEU A 503 0.76 -21.97 3.46
N ALA A 504 2.02 -21.61 3.76
CA ALA A 504 3.19 -22.45 3.52
C ALA A 504 3.14 -23.73 4.35
N ASP A 505 2.88 -23.62 5.66
CA ASP A 505 2.78 -24.76 6.56
C ASP A 505 1.57 -25.65 6.19
N ALA A 506 0.42 -25.04 5.87
CA ALA A 506 -0.79 -25.77 5.46
C ALA A 506 -0.63 -26.49 4.10
N ARG A 507 0.16 -25.95 3.17
CA ARG A 507 0.42 -26.54 1.84
C ARG A 507 1.75 -27.33 1.78
N SER A 508 2.50 -27.43 2.88
CA SER A 508 3.84 -28.04 2.98
C SER A 508 4.81 -27.51 1.91
N ILE A 509 4.99 -26.18 1.87
CA ILE A 509 5.90 -25.47 0.96
C ILE A 509 7.01 -24.76 1.76
N GLY A 510 8.23 -24.70 1.22
CA GLY A 510 9.40 -24.19 1.91
C GLY A 510 10.10 -25.23 2.80
N THR A 511 11.11 -24.78 3.55
CA THR A 511 11.92 -25.63 4.44
C THR A 511 11.48 -25.46 5.89
N ARG A 512 11.09 -26.56 6.54
CA ARG A 512 10.78 -26.59 7.98
C ARG A 512 12.02 -27.02 8.76
N ILE A 513 12.40 -26.25 9.78
CA ILE A 513 13.48 -26.56 10.70
C ILE A 513 12.87 -26.77 12.09
N ASP A 514 12.75 -28.05 12.49
CA ASP A 514 12.16 -28.42 13.76
C ASP A 514 13.15 -28.28 14.93
N ASN A 515 12.63 -27.92 16.11
CA ASN A 515 13.38 -27.65 17.34
C ASN A 515 14.37 -26.48 17.27
N PHE A 516 14.03 -25.48 16.44
CA PHE A 516 14.57 -24.12 16.51
C PHE A 516 14.00 -23.34 17.71
#